data_AF-A0AAE5CLQ4-F1
#
_entry.id   AF-A0AAE5CLQ4-F1
#
_cell.length_a   1.000
_cell.length_b   1.000
_cell.length_c   1.000
_cell.angle_alpha   90.00
_cell.angle_beta   90.00
_cell.angle_gamma   90.00
#
_symmetry.space_group_name_H-M   'P 1'
#
loop_
_entity.id
_entity.type
_entity.pdbx_description
1 polymer ?
#
loop_
_entity_poly.entity_id
_entity_poly.type
_entity_poly.pdbx_seq_one_letter_code
_entity_poly.pdbx_strand_id
1 'polypeptide(L)'
;MTKKEPETVLQPVGKDEMNLAEYPFTLLTRRVSENQKTIEVQQQVRTETGEVITQSWVVTGSDRYGLPLAIDEDIYIALMKILKDGGFRDRTIPFTRYQILRILGKDISKREYDRIQQSLDRLVGTTITSKNAFWDNRTRSYVSKAFHIFESYELYREQPGRKSARSPELPMSYVVLSSFLFESVKSGYVKNLDIEFYLSLRTPLAKRLFRFLDKKAYNIRTF
;
A
#
# COMPACT_ATOMS: atom_id res chain seq x y z
N MET A 1 -38.98 10.88 5.81
CA MET A 1 -38.27 10.75 4.51
C MET A 1 -36.80 11.04 4.73
N THR A 2 -36.00 10.00 4.93
CA THR A 2 -34.56 10.12 5.22
C THR A 2 -33.83 10.30 3.89
N LYS A 3 -33.23 11.48 3.65
CA LYS A 3 -32.35 11.71 2.50
C LYS A 3 -31.22 10.70 2.55
N LYS A 4 -31.16 9.77 1.58
CA LYS A 4 -29.95 9.00 1.29
C LYS A 4 -28.86 10.02 0.93
N GLU A 5 -27.76 10.01 1.69
CA GLU A 5 -26.53 10.67 1.25
C GLU A 5 -26.15 10.12 -0.12
N PRO A 6 -25.64 10.96 -1.05
CA PRO A 6 -25.23 10.46 -2.35
C PRO A 6 -24.07 9.49 -2.15
N GLU A 7 -24.23 8.24 -2.58
CA GLU A 7 -23.11 7.31 -2.72
C GLU A 7 -22.14 7.93 -3.72
N THR A 8 -21.07 8.52 -3.23
CA THR A 8 -19.96 9.00 -4.05
C THR A 8 -19.46 7.81 -4.84
N VAL A 9 -19.71 7.79 -6.15
CA VAL A 9 -19.21 6.74 -7.04
C VAL A 9 -17.69 6.81 -6.95
N LEU A 10 -17.10 5.90 -6.17
CA LEU A 10 -15.66 5.78 -6.04
C LEU A 10 -15.12 5.45 -7.44
N GLN A 11 -14.47 6.42 -8.08
CA GLN A 11 -13.84 6.13 -9.37
C GLN A 11 -12.89 4.94 -9.20
N PRO A 12 -12.86 3.95 -10.11
CA PRO A 12 -12.08 2.72 -9.94
C PRO A 12 -10.57 2.95 -10.00
N VAL A 13 -10.13 4.17 -10.34
CA VAL A 13 -8.73 4.50 -10.51
C VAL A 13 -8.05 4.73 -9.15
N GLY A 14 -7.09 3.86 -8.82
CA GLY A 14 -6.15 4.01 -7.72
C GLY A 14 -4.85 4.69 -8.11
N LYS A 15 -3.93 4.76 -7.15
CA LYS A 15 -2.56 5.23 -7.34
C LYS A 15 -1.59 4.23 -6.77
N ASP A 16 -0.54 3.93 -7.52
CA ASP A 16 0.50 3.00 -7.12
C ASP A 16 1.86 3.69 -7.11
N GLU A 17 2.60 3.54 -6.02
CA GLU A 17 3.93 4.12 -5.86
C GLU A 17 4.94 3.29 -6.67
N MET A 18 5.71 3.97 -7.53
CA MET A 18 6.44 3.28 -8.59
C MET A 18 7.63 2.46 -8.08
N ASN A 19 8.23 2.79 -6.93
CA ASN A 19 9.26 1.96 -6.30
C ASN A 19 8.66 0.67 -5.74
N LEU A 20 7.50 0.75 -5.06
CA LEU A 20 6.80 -0.40 -4.49
C LEU A 20 6.13 -1.29 -5.56
N ALA A 21 5.81 -0.72 -6.73
CA ALA A 21 5.41 -1.49 -7.91
C ALA A 21 6.59 -2.26 -8.53
N GLU A 22 7.80 -1.68 -8.50
CA GLU A 22 9.02 -2.32 -9.00
C GLU A 22 9.53 -3.40 -8.04
N TYR A 23 9.76 -3.04 -6.77
CA TYR A 23 10.33 -3.93 -5.77
C TYR A 23 9.28 -4.49 -4.82
N PRO A 24 9.31 -5.80 -4.52
CA PRO A 24 8.29 -6.44 -3.70
C PRO A 24 8.42 -6.04 -2.24
N PHE A 25 7.28 -5.90 -1.55
CA PHE A 25 7.22 -5.77 -0.10
C PHE A 25 6.35 -6.84 0.58
N THR A 26 5.79 -7.76 -0.21
CA THR A 26 4.94 -8.86 0.27
C THR A 26 5.41 -10.19 -0.29
N LEU A 27 5.20 -11.27 0.46
CA LEU A 27 5.25 -12.62 -0.05
C LEU A 27 4.04 -12.91 -0.96
N LEU A 28 4.24 -13.74 -1.99
CA LEU A 28 3.18 -14.17 -2.91
C LEU A 28 2.33 -15.34 -2.36
N THR A 29 2.23 -15.43 -1.03
CA THR A 29 1.45 -16.46 -0.31
C THR A 29 0.38 -15.82 0.58
N ARG A 30 -0.59 -16.64 0.98
CA ARG A 30 -1.69 -16.27 1.88
C ARG A 30 -1.45 -16.75 3.32
N ARG A 31 -0.33 -17.41 3.59
CA ARG A 31 0.04 -17.95 4.89
C ARG A 31 1.40 -17.44 5.29
N VAL A 32 1.55 -17.13 6.57
CA VAL A 32 2.84 -16.77 7.17
C VAL A 32 3.78 -17.97 7.05
N SER A 33 5.02 -17.72 6.63
CA SER A 33 6.10 -18.70 6.66
C SER A 33 6.90 -18.50 7.93
N GLU A 34 7.04 -19.53 8.77
CA GLU A 34 7.84 -19.45 10.00
C GLU A 34 9.34 -19.39 9.70
N ASN A 35 9.77 -19.92 8.54
CA ASN A 35 11.17 -20.04 8.16
C ASN A 35 11.67 -18.87 7.30
N GLN A 36 10.78 -18.02 6.79
CA GLN A 36 11.16 -16.90 5.93
C GLN A 36 10.96 -15.57 6.64
N LYS A 37 12.07 -14.94 7.03
CA LYS A 37 12.08 -13.64 7.72
C LYS A 37 12.41 -12.45 6.81
N THR A 38 12.99 -12.71 5.63
CA THR A 38 13.43 -11.67 4.70
C THR A 38 12.95 -11.90 3.26
N ILE A 39 12.74 -10.81 2.53
CA ILE A 39 12.66 -10.78 1.06
C ILE A 39 13.89 -10.01 0.59
N GLU A 40 14.69 -10.61 -0.28
CA GLU A 40 15.92 -9.98 -0.78
C GLU A 40 15.94 -9.98 -2.29
N VAL A 41 16.18 -8.81 -2.87
CA VAL A 41 16.39 -8.62 -4.29
C VAL A 41 17.73 -7.90 -4.47
N GLN A 42 18.58 -8.44 -5.33
CA GLN A 42 19.82 -7.79 -5.74
C GLN A 42 19.91 -7.81 -7.26
N GLN A 43 20.36 -6.71 -7.84
CA GLN A 43 20.59 -6.62 -9.28
C GLN A 43 21.74 -5.65 -9.58
N GLN A 44 22.40 -5.86 -10.71
CA GLN A 44 23.33 -4.91 -11.28
C GLN A 44 22.63 -4.14 -12.39
N VAL A 45 22.74 -2.82 -12.33
CA VAL A 45 22.21 -1.93 -13.38
C VAL A 45 23.32 -1.01 -13.85
N ARG A 46 23.32 -0.78 -15.16
CA ARG A 46 24.23 0.18 -15.79
C ARG A 46 23.56 1.55 -15.80
N THR A 47 24.26 2.56 -15.28
CA THR A 47 23.82 3.95 -15.32
C THR A 47 23.93 4.52 -16.73
N GLU A 48 23.35 5.70 -16.95
CA GLU A 48 23.52 6.46 -18.20
C GLU A 48 25.01 6.79 -18.49
N THR A 49 25.82 6.95 -17.44
CA THR A 49 27.26 7.19 -17.53
C THR A 49 28.07 5.94 -17.84
N GLY A 50 27.44 4.76 -17.93
CA GLY A 50 28.10 3.48 -18.18
C GLY A 50 28.65 2.77 -16.95
N GLU A 51 28.56 3.39 -15.77
CA GLU A 51 28.94 2.79 -14.48
C GLU A 51 27.99 1.65 -14.12
N VAL A 52 28.53 0.55 -13.56
CA VAL A 52 27.72 -0.56 -13.06
C VAL A 52 27.52 -0.37 -11.57
N ILE A 53 26.28 -0.13 -11.15
CA ILE A 53 25.91 -0.02 -9.74
C ILE A 53 25.15 -1.27 -9.30
N THR A 54 25.43 -1.73 -8.08
CA THR A 54 24.65 -2.77 -7.42
C THR A 54 23.49 -2.14 -6.66
N GLN A 55 22.29 -2.60 -6.98
CA GLN A 55 21.07 -2.27 -6.26
C GLN A 55 20.69 -3.42 -5.34
N SER A 56 20.24 -3.07 -4.13
CA SER A 56 19.73 -4.04 -3.16
C SER A 56 18.42 -3.54 -2.56
N TRP A 57 17.48 -4.45 -2.41
CA TRP A 57 16.20 -4.23 -1.76
C TRP A 57 15.93 -5.38 -0.79
N VAL A 58 15.86 -5.05 0.50
CA VAL A 58 15.66 -6.01 1.58
C VAL A 58 14.41 -5.62 2.36
N VAL A 59 13.50 -6.57 2.54
CA VAL A 59 12.30 -6.42 3.35
C VAL A 59 12.44 -7.33 4.55
N THR A 60 12.26 -6.80 5.75
CA THR A 60 12.27 -7.57 6.99
C THR A 60 10.93 -7.41 7.70
N GLY A 61 10.37 -8.53 8.14
CA GLY A 61 9.15 -8.55 8.94
C GLY A 61 9.44 -8.51 10.43
N SER A 62 8.46 -8.11 11.23
CA SER A 62 8.56 -8.23 12.69
C SER A 62 8.57 -9.69 13.14
N ASP A 63 9.23 -9.99 14.25
CA ASP A 63 9.30 -11.37 14.76
C ASP A 63 7.91 -11.93 15.13
N ARG A 64 7.01 -11.07 15.64
CA ARG A 64 5.65 -11.46 16.03
C ARG A 64 4.71 -11.71 14.86
N TYR A 65 4.78 -10.89 13.80
CA TYR A 65 3.79 -10.91 12.72
C TYR A 65 4.33 -11.45 11.39
N GLY A 66 5.65 -11.56 11.25
CA GLY A 66 6.33 -12.00 10.03
C GLY A 66 6.32 -10.96 8.92
N LEU A 67 6.68 -11.40 7.72
CA LEU A 67 6.63 -10.61 6.49
C LEU A 67 5.19 -10.35 6.03
N PRO A 68 4.94 -9.25 5.30
CA PRO A 68 3.66 -9.04 4.67
C PRO A 68 3.30 -10.14 3.68
N LEU A 69 2.01 -10.44 3.58
CA LEU A 69 1.41 -11.45 2.72
C LEU A 69 0.72 -10.81 1.52
N ALA A 70 0.29 -11.65 0.57
CA ALA A 70 -0.41 -11.18 -0.63
C ALA A 70 -1.66 -10.34 -0.32
N ILE A 71 -2.37 -10.64 0.76
CA ILE A 71 -3.54 -9.86 1.19
C ILE A 71 -3.18 -8.45 1.67
N ASP A 72 -1.97 -8.27 2.20
CA ASP A 72 -1.53 -6.97 2.69
C ASP A 72 -1.24 -6.01 1.53
N GLU A 73 -0.89 -6.54 0.36
CA GLU A 73 -0.78 -5.75 -0.88
C GLU A 73 -2.15 -5.20 -1.29
N ASP A 74 -3.22 -6.02 -1.21
CA ASP A 74 -4.59 -5.57 -1.48
C ASP A 74 -4.98 -4.43 -0.52
N ILE A 75 -4.68 -4.58 0.78
CA ILE A 75 -4.95 -3.55 1.79
C ILE A 75 -4.16 -2.27 1.52
N TYR A 76 -2.89 -2.38 1.13
CA TYR A 76 -2.08 -1.23 0.71
C TYR A 76 -2.74 -0.50 -0.48
N ILE A 77 -3.17 -1.22 -1.53
CA ILE A 77 -3.84 -0.62 -2.69
C ILE A 77 -5.13 0.10 -2.28
N ALA A 78 -5.93 -0.49 -1.38
CA ALA A 78 -7.13 0.16 -0.88
C ALA A 78 -6.81 1.44 -0.08
N LEU A 79 -5.78 1.45 0.75
CA LEU A 79 -5.36 2.63 1.50
C LEU A 79 -4.82 3.73 0.58
N MET A 80 -4.03 3.38 -0.45
CA MET A 80 -3.56 4.33 -1.46
C MET A 80 -4.71 4.93 -2.27
N LYS A 81 -5.77 4.15 -2.52
CA LYS A 81 -7.01 4.65 -3.12
C LYS A 81 -7.68 5.71 -2.25
N ILE A 82 -7.82 5.44 -0.94
CA ILE A 82 -8.41 6.38 0.02
C ILE A 82 -7.57 7.66 0.10
N LEU A 83 -6.23 7.54 0.15
CA LEU A 83 -5.32 8.67 0.12
C LEU A 83 -5.50 9.54 -1.15
N LYS A 84 -5.62 8.90 -2.31
CA LYS A 84 -5.89 9.58 -3.59
C LYS A 84 -7.24 10.30 -3.56
N ASP A 85 -8.29 9.66 -3.07
CA ASP A 85 -9.63 10.27 -2.98
C ASP A 85 -9.65 11.46 -2.00
N GLY A 86 -8.80 11.42 -0.97
CA GLY A 86 -8.52 12.56 -0.08
C GLY A 86 -7.64 13.66 -0.69
N GLY A 87 -7.16 13.48 -1.92
CA GLY A 87 -6.38 14.48 -2.67
C GLY A 87 -4.95 14.68 -2.18
N PHE A 88 -4.34 13.69 -1.50
CA PHE A 88 -2.96 13.78 -0.99
C PHE A 88 -2.70 14.99 -0.08
N ARG A 89 -3.71 15.37 0.72
CA ARG A 89 -3.64 16.54 1.61
C ARG A 89 -2.73 16.30 2.81
N ASP A 90 -2.83 15.10 3.39
CA ASP A 90 -2.06 14.68 4.55
C ASP A 90 -1.55 13.24 4.35
N ARG A 91 -0.51 12.86 5.08
CA ARG A 91 0.02 11.49 5.13
C ARG A 91 -0.85 10.56 5.98
N THR A 92 -1.72 11.13 6.81
CA THR A 92 -2.73 10.44 7.61
C THR A 92 -3.90 10.09 6.71
N ILE A 93 -4.20 8.81 6.62
CA ILE A 93 -5.26 8.25 5.79
C ILE A 93 -6.41 7.85 6.71
N PRO A 94 -7.46 8.67 6.85
CA PRO A 94 -8.65 8.29 7.62
C PRO A 94 -9.49 7.29 6.83
N PHE A 95 -9.94 6.22 7.47
CA PHE A 95 -10.73 5.16 6.84
C PHE A 95 -11.76 4.54 7.79
N THR A 96 -12.73 3.84 7.22
CA THR A 96 -13.50 2.80 7.93
C THR A 96 -13.10 1.43 7.39
N ARG A 97 -13.12 0.39 8.23
CA ARG A 97 -12.84 -0.97 7.75
C ARG A 97 -13.89 -1.39 6.72
N TYR A 98 -15.14 -0.96 6.88
CA TYR A 98 -16.18 -1.10 5.87
C TYR A 98 -15.73 -0.55 4.50
N GLN A 99 -15.19 0.67 4.45
CA GLN A 99 -14.71 1.29 3.21
C GLN A 99 -13.61 0.46 2.53
N ILE A 100 -12.66 -0.06 3.30
CA ILE A 100 -11.60 -0.96 2.77
C ILE A 100 -12.23 -2.20 2.13
N LEU A 101 -13.16 -2.87 2.82
CA LEU A 101 -13.82 -4.07 2.29
C LEU A 101 -14.62 -3.76 1.02
N ARG A 102 -15.28 -2.61 0.95
CA ARG A 102 -16.01 -2.16 -0.25
C ARG A 102 -15.09 -1.93 -1.43
N ILE A 103 -13.95 -1.25 -1.23
CA ILE A 103 -12.94 -1.04 -2.28
C ILE A 103 -12.43 -2.39 -2.80
N LEU A 104 -12.21 -3.35 -1.90
CA LEU A 104 -11.69 -4.67 -2.25
C LEU A 104 -12.74 -5.67 -2.75
N GLY A 105 -14.02 -5.28 -2.82
CA GLY A 105 -15.11 -6.18 -3.20
C GLY A 105 -15.26 -7.39 -2.27
N LYS A 106 -14.96 -7.23 -0.97
CA LYS A 106 -15.02 -8.31 0.03
C LYS A 106 -16.30 -8.28 0.84
N ASP A 107 -16.70 -9.45 1.31
CA ASP A 107 -17.84 -9.61 2.22
C ASP A 107 -17.61 -8.91 3.56
N ILE A 108 -18.67 -8.29 4.08
CA ILE A 108 -18.64 -7.64 5.39
C ILE A 108 -18.80 -8.72 6.46
N SER A 109 -17.70 -9.05 7.13
CA SER A 109 -17.72 -10.02 8.23
C SER A 109 -16.66 -9.67 9.27
N LYS A 110 -16.87 -10.15 10.50
CA LYS A 110 -15.87 -10.04 11.57
C LYS A 110 -14.50 -10.58 11.13
N ARG A 111 -14.49 -11.70 10.41
CA ARG A 111 -13.28 -12.33 9.88
C ARG A 111 -12.51 -11.40 8.94
N GLU A 112 -13.19 -10.71 8.03
CA GLU A 112 -12.51 -9.77 7.13
C GLU A 112 -12.04 -8.51 7.87
N TYR A 113 -12.75 -8.05 8.89
CA TYR A 113 -12.27 -6.97 9.77
C TYR A 113 -11.02 -7.36 10.56
N ASP A 114 -10.97 -8.57 11.11
CA ASP A 114 -9.80 -9.09 11.81
C ASP A 114 -8.60 -9.20 10.86
N ARG A 115 -8.84 -9.57 9.58
CA ARG A 115 -7.79 -9.60 8.54
C ARG A 115 -7.23 -8.22 8.23
N ILE A 116 -8.06 -7.17 8.22
CA ILE A 116 -7.56 -5.80 8.03
C ILE A 116 -6.58 -5.46 9.15
N GLN A 117 -6.96 -5.69 10.41
CA GLN A 117 -6.10 -5.39 11.55
C GLN A 117 -4.78 -6.17 11.47
N GLN A 118 -4.83 -7.48 11.20
CA GLN A 118 -3.61 -8.29 11.03
C GLN A 118 -2.72 -7.80 9.89
N SER A 119 -3.32 -7.27 8.82
CA SER A 119 -2.57 -6.70 7.68
C SER A 119 -1.87 -5.41 8.09
N LEU A 120 -2.56 -4.54 8.85
CA LEU A 120 -1.97 -3.31 9.40
C LEU A 120 -0.82 -3.63 10.36
N ASP A 121 -0.96 -4.65 11.21
CA ASP A 121 0.11 -5.12 12.11
C ASP A 121 1.38 -5.51 11.34
N ARG A 122 1.23 -6.29 10.24
CA ARG A 122 2.36 -6.66 9.38
C ARG A 122 2.94 -5.46 8.64
N LEU A 123 2.10 -4.61 8.05
CA LEU A 123 2.55 -3.48 7.22
C LEU A 123 3.27 -2.40 8.03
N VAL A 124 2.82 -2.11 9.26
CA VAL A 124 3.54 -1.20 10.18
C VAL A 124 4.81 -1.85 10.71
N GLY A 125 4.76 -3.15 11.04
CA GLY A 125 5.90 -3.91 11.55
C GLY A 125 6.96 -4.29 10.51
N THR A 126 6.85 -3.81 9.26
CA THR A 126 7.77 -4.16 8.17
C THR A 126 8.75 -3.03 7.90
N THR A 127 10.03 -3.36 7.79
CA THR A 127 11.09 -2.44 7.38
C THR A 127 11.61 -2.80 6.00
N ILE A 128 11.76 -1.80 5.15
CA ILE A 128 12.37 -1.90 3.83
C ILE A 128 13.70 -1.17 3.86
N THR A 129 14.77 -1.84 3.46
CA THR A 129 16.10 -1.26 3.26
C THR A 129 16.47 -1.33 1.79
N SER A 130 16.58 -0.15 1.17
CA SER A 130 17.05 0.04 -0.20
C SER A 130 18.50 0.52 -0.18
N LYS A 131 19.37 -0.09 -0.98
CA LYS A 131 20.68 0.45 -1.36
C LYS A 131 20.71 0.73 -2.84
N ASN A 132 20.87 2.01 -3.20
CA ASN A 132 20.89 2.51 -4.59
C ASN A 132 19.67 2.10 -5.46
N ALA A 133 18.56 1.66 -4.85
CA ALA A 133 17.43 1.07 -5.56
C ALA A 133 16.19 1.99 -5.59
N PHE A 134 15.98 2.77 -4.53
CA PHE A 134 14.85 3.68 -4.43
C PHE A 134 15.09 4.90 -5.30
N TRP A 135 14.19 5.16 -6.25
CA TRP A 135 14.21 6.38 -7.07
C TRP A 135 13.57 7.53 -6.32
N ASP A 136 14.33 8.60 -6.10
CA ASP A 136 13.85 9.86 -5.55
C ASP A 136 13.54 10.83 -6.69
N ASN A 137 12.25 11.08 -6.94
CA ASN A 137 11.84 11.90 -8.08
C ASN A 137 12.12 13.39 -7.90
N ARG A 138 12.42 13.84 -6.67
CA ARG A 138 12.81 15.23 -6.40
C ARG A 138 14.23 15.51 -6.87
N THR A 139 15.15 14.59 -6.56
CA THR A 139 16.57 14.70 -6.94
C THR A 139 16.88 14.01 -8.26
N ARG A 140 15.92 13.24 -8.82
CA ARG A 140 16.07 12.41 -10.02
C ARG A 140 17.29 11.49 -9.93
N SER A 141 17.42 10.84 -8.78
CA SER A 141 18.55 9.95 -8.51
C SER A 141 18.12 8.75 -7.68
N TYR A 142 18.89 7.67 -7.79
CA TYR A 142 18.76 6.53 -6.91
C TYR A 142 19.39 6.83 -5.55
N VAL A 143 18.69 6.47 -4.47
CA VAL A 143 19.11 6.74 -3.10
C VAL A 143 19.06 5.46 -2.25
N SER A 144 19.93 5.44 -1.23
CA SER A 144 19.92 4.41 -0.20
C SER A 144 19.13 4.90 1.01
N LYS A 145 18.10 4.16 1.43
CA LYS A 145 17.17 4.54 2.51
C LYS A 145 16.66 3.28 3.22
N ALA A 146 16.40 3.40 4.52
CA ALA A 146 15.61 2.42 5.28
C ALA A 146 14.32 3.10 5.74
N PHE A 147 13.17 2.45 5.54
CA PHE A 147 11.86 3.06 5.79
C PHE A 147 10.78 2.00 6.05
N HIS A 148 9.69 2.44 6.68
CA HIS A 148 8.44 1.69 6.79
C HIS A 148 7.46 2.11 5.69
N ILE A 149 6.48 1.26 5.36
CA ILE A 149 5.39 1.68 4.49
C ILE A 149 4.43 2.61 5.26
N PHE A 150 3.98 2.13 6.41
CA PHE A 150 3.16 2.89 7.35
C PHE A 150 3.90 3.04 8.68
N GLU A 151 3.83 4.22 9.28
CA GLU A 151 4.47 4.52 10.58
C GLU A 151 3.63 4.03 11.76
N SER A 152 2.31 4.20 11.68
CA SER A 152 1.37 3.82 12.74
C SER A 152 -0.04 3.66 12.20
N TYR A 153 -0.92 3.04 13.00
CA TYR A 153 -2.35 3.03 12.76
C TYR A 153 -3.11 3.16 14.08
N GLU A 154 -4.33 3.70 14.03
CA GLU A 154 -5.28 3.66 15.13
C GLU A 154 -6.63 3.13 14.64
N LEU A 155 -7.17 2.13 15.34
CA LEU A 155 -8.48 1.55 15.06
C LEU A 155 -9.47 1.93 16.15
N TYR A 156 -10.49 2.69 15.77
CA TYR A 156 -11.63 3.00 16.62
C TYR A 156 -12.77 2.01 16.40
N ARG A 157 -13.60 1.81 17.44
CA ARG A 157 -14.79 0.95 17.32
C ARG A 157 -15.81 1.63 16.42
N GLU A 158 -16.04 1.05 15.25
CA GLU A 158 -17.15 1.40 14.37
C GLU A 158 -18.45 0.95 15.07
N GLN A 159 -19.24 1.89 15.58
CA GLN A 159 -20.52 1.57 16.21
C GLN A 159 -21.57 1.30 15.13
N PRO A 160 -22.13 0.08 15.03
CA PRO A 160 -23.22 -0.18 14.12
C PRO A 160 -24.50 0.47 14.66
N GLY A 161 -25.04 1.44 13.93
CA GLY A 161 -26.44 1.86 14.01
C GLY A 161 -26.96 2.22 15.41
N ARG A 162 -26.63 3.43 15.87
CA ARG A 162 -27.49 4.39 16.60
C ARG A 162 -26.56 5.47 17.14
N LYS A 163 -26.49 6.62 16.46
CA LYS A 163 -26.06 7.86 17.12
C LYS A 163 -27.10 8.13 18.22
N SER A 164 -26.88 7.61 19.43
CA SER A 164 -27.52 8.20 20.60
C SER A 164 -27.03 9.64 20.67
N ALA A 165 -27.94 10.61 20.79
CA ALA A 165 -27.59 12.03 20.90
C ALA A 165 -26.64 12.36 22.10
N ARG A 166 -26.31 11.35 22.92
CA ARG A 166 -25.44 11.44 24.10
C ARG A 166 -24.13 10.67 23.98
N SER A 167 -23.84 10.01 22.85
CA SER A 167 -22.55 9.33 22.64
C SER A 167 -21.56 10.29 21.99
N PRO A 168 -20.36 10.50 22.54
CA PRO A 168 -19.34 11.32 21.88
C PRO A 168 -19.03 10.73 20.50
N GLU A 169 -18.94 11.58 19.46
CA GLU A 169 -18.49 11.15 18.14
C GLU A 169 -17.07 10.60 18.27
N LEU A 170 -16.91 9.29 18.11
CA LEU A 170 -15.60 8.67 18.10
C LEU A 170 -14.83 9.14 16.85
N PRO A 171 -13.52 9.40 16.97
CA PRO A 171 -12.68 9.68 15.81
C PRO A 171 -12.73 8.52 14.80
N MET A 172 -12.49 8.83 13.52
CA MET A 172 -12.32 7.78 12.51
C MET A 172 -11.01 7.03 12.73
N SER A 173 -10.98 5.75 12.34
CA SER A 173 -9.74 4.99 12.25
C SER A 173 -8.83 5.62 11.20
N TYR A 174 -7.51 5.49 11.40
CA TYR A 174 -6.54 6.04 10.46
C TYR A 174 -5.25 5.23 10.43
N VAL A 175 -4.49 5.42 9.37
CA VAL A 175 -3.10 4.93 9.23
C VAL A 175 -2.23 6.08 8.76
N VAL A 176 -0.99 6.14 9.21
CA VAL A 176 -0.02 7.18 8.85
C VAL A 176 0.94 6.60 7.81
N LEU A 177 0.86 7.07 6.57
CA LEU A 177 1.86 6.77 5.54
C LEU A 177 3.21 7.35 5.95
N SER A 178 4.29 6.60 5.71
CA SER A 178 5.62 7.11 6.03
C SER A 178 5.91 8.41 5.31
N SER A 179 6.63 9.31 6.00
CA SER A 179 7.08 10.57 5.43
C SER A 179 7.78 10.38 4.08
N PHE A 180 8.64 9.36 3.96
CA PHE A 180 9.35 9.03 2.72
C PHE A 180 8.41 8.67 1.55
N LEU A 181 7.43 7.80 1.78
CA LEU A 181 6.47 7.44 0.73
C LEU A 181 5.53 8.58 0.42
N PHE A 182 5.11 9.36 1.42
CA PHE A 182 4.28 10.53 1.18
C PHE A 182 5.02 11.59 0.34
N GLU A 183 6.31 11.83 0.59
CA GLU A 183 7.14 12.67 -0.27
C GLU A 183 7.26 12.13 -1.70
N SER A 184 7.45 10.82 -1.86
CA SER A 184 7.47 10.16 -3.18
C SER A 184 6.15 10.41 -3.95
N VAL A 185 5.01 10.21 -3.28
CA VAL A 185 3.68 10.48 -3.82
C VAL A 185 3.51 11.96 -4.19
N LYS A 186 3.88 12.89 -3.30
CA LYS A 186 3.79 14.34 -3.53
C LYS A 186 4.69 14.82 -4.67
N SER A 187 5.84 14.18 -4.86
CA SER A 187 6.74 14.44 -5.98
C SER A 187 6.25 13.89 -7.32
N GLY A 188 5.11 13.18 -7.33
CA GLY A 188 4.50 12.64 -8.54
C GLY A 188 5.06 11.28 -8.96
N TYR A 189 5.83 10.58 -8.11
CA TYR A 189 6.36 9.25 -8.42
C TYR A 189 5.32 8.13 -8.18
N VAL A 190 4.12 8.38 -8.69
CA VAL A 190 2.94 7.51 -8.58
C VAL A 190 2.24 7.43 -9.92
N LYS A 191 1.77 6.24 -10.27
CA LYS A 191 0.99 6.02 -11.50
C LYS A 191 -0.46 5.71 -11.18
N ASN A 192 -1.34 5.95 -12.16
CA ASN A 192 -2.71 5.44 -12.07
C ASN A 192 -2.68 3.91 -12.07
N LEU A 193 -3.54 3.30 -11.25
CA LEU A 193 -3.76 1.87 -11.20
C LEU A 193 -5.24 1.60 -11.47
N ASP A 194 -5.52 0.69 -12.40
CA ASP A 194 -6.87 0.16 -12.59
C ASP A 194 -7.15 -0.85 -11.48
N ILE A 195 -7.90 -0.45 -10.45
CA ILE A 195 -8.21 -1.32 -9.30
C ILE A 195 -9.17 -2.42 -9.73
N GLU A 196 -10.11 -2.13 -10.63
CA GLU A 196 -11.07 -3.14 -11.09
C GLU A 196 -10.35 -4.27 -11.82
N PHE A 197 -9.45 -3.93 -12.75
CA PHE A 197 -8.58 -4.91 -13.39
C PHE A 197 -7.67 -5.62 -12.38
N TYR A 198 -7.01 -4.90 -11.47
CA TYR A 198 -6.16 -5.48 -10.42
C TYR A 198 -6.93 -6.54 -9.59
N LEU A 199 -8.14 -6.22 -9.16
CA LEU A 199 -8.97 -7.11 -8.34
C LEU A 199 -9.53 -8.30 -9.13
N SER A 200 -9.68 -8.18 -10.46
CA SER A 200 -10.08 -9.28 -11.33
C SER A 200 -9.04 -10.42 -11.39
N LEU A 201 -7.76 -10.11 -11.08
CA LEU A 201 -6.66 -11.06 -11.10
C LEU A 201 -6.73 -12.02 -9.91
N ARG A 202 -6.87 -13.32 -10.20
CA ARG A 202 -7.15 -14.36 -9.18
C ARG A 202 -5.97 -14.74 -8.29
N THR A 203 -4.74 -14.60 -8.79
CA THR A 203 -3.53 -15.10 -8.10
C THR A 203 -2.66 -13.94 -7.59
N PRO A 204 -2.00 -14.08 -6.42
CA PRO A 204 -1.03 -13.10 -5.95
C PRO A 204 0.06 -12.78 -6.96
N LEU A 205 0.55 -13.81 -7.67
CA LEU A 205 1.57 -13.63 -8.70
C LEU A 205 1.07 -12.77 -9.86
N ALA A 206 -0.16 -13.01 -10.35
CA ALA A 206 -0.71 -12.20 -11.44
C ALA A 206 -0.87 -10.73 -11.03
N LYS A 207 -1.36 -10.46 -9.81
CA LYS A 207 -1.45 -9.11 -9.26
C LYS A 207 -0.09 -8.42 -9.18
N ARG A 208 0.92 -9.13 -8.67
CA ARG A 208 2.28 -8.60 -8.56
C ARG A 208 2.90 -8.32 -9.92
N LEU A 209 2.75 -9.25 -10.87
CA LEU A 209 3.22 -9.08 -12.24
C LEU A 209 2.52 -7.91 -12.93
N PHE A 210 1.22 -7.75 -12.74
CA PHE A 210 0.49 -6.60 -13.28
C PHE A 210 1.10 -5.29 -12.79
N ARG A 211 1.27 -5.10 -11.47
CA ARG A 211 1.90 -3.86 -10.93
C ARG A 211 3.27 -3.60 -11.54
N PHE A 212 4.12 -4.62 -11.61
CA PHE A 212 5.46 -4.52 -12.15
C PHE A 212 5.47 -4.16 -13.65
N LEU A 213 4.72 -4.90 -14.47
CA LEU A 213 4.66 -4.69 -15.92
C LEU A 213 3.99 -3.38 -16.29
N ASP A 214 2.94 -3.00 -15.56
CA ASP A 214 2.24 -1.73 -15.72
C ASP A 214 3.18 -0.54 -15.42
N LYS A 215 4.06 -0.67 -14.42
CA LYS A 215 5.16 0.29 -14.22
C LYS A 215 6.15 0.32 -15.38
N LYS A 216 6.58 -0.85 -15.89
CA LYS A 216 7.54 -0.91 -17.02
C LYS A 216 6.96 -0.30 -18.29
N ALA A 217 5.68 -0.53 -18.57
CA ALA A 217 4.97 0.04 -19.71
C ALA A 217 4.81 1.57 -19.60
N TYR A 218 4.63 2.10 -18.38
CA TYR A 218 4.55 3.55 -18.15
C TYR A 218 5.83 4.28 -18.59
N ASN A 219 7.00 3.72 -18.26
CA ASN A 219 8.27 4.31 -18.64
C ASN A 219 8.47 4.32 -20.17
N ILE A 220 7.95 3.32 -20.90
CA ILE A 220 8.06 3.24 -22.36
C ILE A 220 7.29 4.39 -23.06
N ARG A 221 6.21 4.90 -22.44
CA ARG A 221 5.36 5.96 -23.03
C ARG A 221 5.86 7.39 -22.79
N THR A 222 6.97 7.55 -22.07
CA THR A 222 7.52 8.87 -21.67
C THR A 222 8.81 9.21 -22.44
N PHE A 223 9.11 8.46 -23.51
CA PHE A 223 10.22 8.72 -24.43
C PHE A 223 9.68 9.10 -25.81
#